data_AF-A0A9P6DIY8-F1
#
_entry.id   AF-A0A9P6DIY8-F1
#
_cell.length_a   1.000
_cell.length_b   1.000
_cell.length_c   1.000
_cell.angle_alpha   90.00
_cell.angle_beta   90.00
_cell.angle_gamma   90.00
#
_symmetry.space_group_name_H-M   'P 1'
#
loop_
_entity.id
_entity.type
_entity.pdbx_description
1 polymer ?
#
loop_
_entity_poly.entity_id
_entity_poly.type
_entity_poly.pdbx_seq_one_letter_code
_entity_poly.pdbx_strand_id
1 'polypeptide(L)'
;MVNWSDPAEIAKDAAVFQDVIYALFGVCVWELFMTCDFEWSLITGQRKFRWPLVIFFFLSRYCIILAFIGLMATYHLRYCAQINCAALYTFNSWTGNMSILCASTSLMLRTIALWERSKKVIVPLGILCLGHWAFLYRGMFLVSASWDPTANACIVDATNPSLLTITFFYTMGFDLIILLFTMFALMGKHSARTDLWKLLFTDGLVYFVVTFTTNSLPAILNVLNLNSKSAPLLAFFRWS
;
A
#
# COMPACT_ATOMS: atom_id res chain seq x y z
N MET A 1 -5.86 32.63 8.11
CA MET A 1 -6.22 31.30 7.56
C MET A 1 -5.21 31.01 6.47
N VAL A 2 -4.45 29.92 6.57
CA VAL A 2 -3.42 29.60 5.56
C VAL A 2 -4.11 29.29 4.23
N ASN A 3 -3.63 29.88 3.15
CA ASN A 3 -4.20 29.70 1.82
C ASN A 3 -3.53 28.46 1.18
N TRP A 4 -4.14 27.30 1.34
CA TRP A 4 -3.61 26.00 0.88
C TRP A 4 -3.44 25.89 -0.64
N SER A 5 -3.97 26.86 -1.39
CA SER A 5 -3.85 26.99 -2.84
C SER A 5 -2.71 27.92 -3.28
N ASP A 6 -1.93 28.47 -2.34
CA ASP A 6 -0.78 29.31 -2.68
C ASP A 6 0.32 28.45 -3.32
N PRO A 7 0.82 28.78 -4.53
CA PRO A 7 1.91 28.05 -5.18
C PRO A 7 3.17 27.91 -4.31
N ALA A 8 3.44 28.84 -3.39
CA ALA A 8 4.57 28.74 -2.47
C ALA A 8 4.41 27.59 -1.46
N GLU A 9 3.21 27.42 -0.90
CA GLU A 9 2.91 26.31 0.02
C GLU A 9 2.90 24.96 -0.72
N ILE A 10 2.36 24.91 -1.94
CA ILE A 10 2.37 23.70 -2.78
C ILE A 10 3.80 23.24 -3.09
N ALA A 11 4.70 24.17 -3.41
CA ALA A 11 6.09 23.86 -3.69
C ALA A 11 6.83 23.33 -2.44
N LYS A 12 6.54 23.93 -1.27
CA LYS A 12 7.10 23.51 0.01
C LYS A 12 6.62 22.12 0.41
N ASP A 13 5.33 21.84 0.29
CA ASP A 13 4.74 20.52 0.56
C ASP A 13 5.33 19.45 -0.37
N ALA A 14 5.52 19.77 -1.66
CA ALA A 14 6.14 18.86 -2.62
C ALA A 14 7.60 18.54 -2.27
N ALA A 15 8.37 19.50 -1.76
CA ALA A 15 9.75 19.30 -1.34
C ALA A 15 9.86 18.43 -0.08
N VAL A 16 9.07 18.76 0.96
CA VAL A 16 9.01 17.96 2.20
C VAL A 16 8.60 16.52 1.88
N PHE A 17 7.62 16.36 1.00
CA PHE A 17 7.18 15.06 0.57
C PHE A 17 8.28 14.27 -0.13
N GLN A 18 9.03 14.89 -1.05
CA GLN A 18 10.15 14.25 -1.71
C GLN A 18 11.17 13.71 -0.68
N ASP A 19 11.52 14.51 0.33
CA ASP A 19 12.44 14.10 1.39
C ASP A 19 11.92 12.91 2.21
N VAL A 20 10.61 12.91 2.52
CA VAL A 20 9.95 11.78 3.18
C VAL A 20 10.06 10.51 2.34
N ILE A 21 9.87 10.59 1.02
CA ILE A 21 10.01 9.41 0.16
C ILE A 21 11.43 8.86 0.19
N TYR A 22 12.45 9.72 0.10
CA TYR A 22 13.84 9.29 0.17
C TYR A 22 14.14 8.60 1.51
N ALA A 23 13.63 9.16 2.62
CA ALA A 23 13.78 8.56 3.94
C ALA A 23 13.12 7.18 4.02
N LEU A 24 11.86 7.06 3.55
CA LEU A 24 11.12 5.80 3.55
C LEU A 24 11.75 4.73 2.65
N PHE A 25 12.24 5.12 1.47
CA PHE A 25 12.99 4.22 0.60
C PHE A 25 14.23 3.67 1.32
N GLY A 26 14.98 4.54 2.00
CA GLY A 26 16.12 4.13 2.83
C GLY A 26 15.75 3.13 3.92
N VAL A 27 14.62 3.35 4.60
CA VAL A 27 14.10 2.42 5.63
C VAL A 27 13.69 1.08 5.01
N CYS A 28 12.99 1.07 3.89
CA CYS A 28 12.58 -0.17 3.21
C CYS A 28 13.79 -0.97 2.71
N VAL A 29 14.81 -0.30 2.18
CA VAL A 29 16.07 -0.93 1.74
C VAL A 29 16.85 -1.47 2.94
N TRP A 30 16.92 -0.70 4.04
CA TRP A 30 17.52 -1.15 5.29
C TRP A 30 16.83 -2.41 5.83
N GLU A 31 15.50 -2.44 5.82
CA GLU A 31 14.73 -3.61 6.24
C GLU A 31 15.01 -4.82 5.33
N LEU A 32 15.13 -4.61 4.02
CA LEU A 32 15.50 -5.67 3.07
C LEU A 32 16.86 -6.28 3.45
N PHE A 33 17.89 -5.45 3.67
CA PHE A 33 19.21 -5.95 4.05
C PHE A 33 19.21 -6.70 5.38
N MET A 34 18.49 -6.19 6.38
CA MET A 34 18.38 -6.86 7.69
C MET A 34 17.61 -8.19 7.61
N THR A 35 16.75 -8.37 6.60
CA THR A 35 15.94 -9.59 6.43
C THR A 35 16.50 -10.54 5.37
N CYS A 36 17.57 -10.18 4.66
CA CYS A 36 18.19 -10.98 3.61
C CYS A 36 18.62 -12.38 4.09
N ASP A 37 19.14 -12.52 5.32
CA ASP A 37 19.53 -13.83 5.86
C ASP A 37 18.33 -14.78 6.00
N PHE A 38 17.17 -14.25 6.39
CA PHE A 38 15.94 -15.02 6.49
C PHE A 38 15.43 -15.43 5.11
N GLU A 39 15.48 -14.51 4.14
CA GLU A 39 15.05 -14.77 2.77
C GLU A 39 15.96 -15.81 2.09
N TRP A 40 17.27 -15.70 2.28
CA TRP A 40 18.25 -16.67 1.79
C TRP A 40 18.04 -18.05 2.41
N SER A 41 17.74 -18.12 3.72
CA SER A 41 17.36 -19.35 4.41
C SER A 41 16.07 -19.98 3.85
N LEU A 42 15.15 -19.17 3.33
CA LEU A 42 13.91 -19.63 2.71
C LEU A 42 14.14 -20.15 1.28
N ILE A 43 14.98 -19.47 0.49
CA ILE A 43 15.35 -19.84 -0.88
C ILE A 43 16.21 -21.12 -0.88
N THR A 44 17.15 -21.23 0.06
CA THR A 44 18.00 -22.42 0.25
C THR A 44 17.24 -23.64 0.80
N GLY A 45 15.92 -23.53 1.03
CA GLY A 45 15.07 -24.65 1.42
C GLY A 45 15.26 -25.14 2.85
N GLN A 46 16.01 -24.40 3.68
CA GLN A 46 16.23 -24.77 5.08
C GLN A 46 14.95 -24.66 5.94
N ARG A 47 13.94 -23.88 5.48
CA ARG A 47 12.63 -23.74 6.12
C ARG A 47 11.51 -24.25 5.21
N LYS A 48 10.49 -24.90 5.82
CA LYS A 48 9.35 -25.46 5.09
C LYS A 48 8.60 -24.38 4.28
N PHE A 49 8.58 -24.54 2.97
CA PHE A 49 7.93 -23.63 2.03
C PHE A 49 6.40 -23.72 2.18
N ARG A 50 5.78 -22.74 2.86
CA ARG A 50 4.32 -22.65 2.98
C ARG A 50 3.73 -21.88 1.80
N TRP A 51 3.66 -22.53 0.64
CA TRP A 51 2.85 -22.07 -0.49
C TRP A 51 1.40 -21.83 -0.03
N PRO A 52 0.71 -20.74 -0.40
CA PRO A 52 1.06 -19.60 -1.27
C PRO A 52 1.53 -18.32 -0.53
N LEU A 53 1.64 -18.35 0.79
CA LEU A 53 1.89 -17.16 1.64
C LEU A 53 3.25 -16.50 1.34
N VAL A 54 4.25 -17.31 1.03
CA VAL A 54 5.62 -16.87 0.72
C VAL A 54 5.65 -15.97 -0.51
N ILE A 55 4.91 -16.31 -1.56
CA ILE A 55 4.93 -15.57 -2.83
C ILE A 55 4.34 -14.18 -2.65
N PHE A 56 3.17 -14.09 -2.01
CA PHE A 56 2.55 -12.79 -1.74
C PHE A 56 3.41 -11.91 -0.85
N PHE A 57 4.10 -12.49 0.14
CA PHE A 57 4.98 -11.75 1.03
C PHE A 57 6.20 -11.15 0.30
N PHE A 58 6.87 -11.93 -0.54
CA PHE A 58 7.97 -11.42 -1.37
C PHE A 58 7.46 -10.40 -2.38
N LEU A 59 6.34 -10.70 -3.06
CA LEU A 59 5.78 -9.83 -4.08
C LEU A 59 5.41 -8.46 -3.51
N SER A 60 4.80 -8.37 -2.32
CA SER A 60 4.52 -7.08 -1.68
C SER A 60 5.79 -6.26 -1.40
N ARG A 61 6.87 -6.92 -0.93
CA ARG A 61 8.14 -6.25 -0.58
C ARG A 61 8.85 -5.69 -1.82
N TYR A 62 8.95 -6.49 -2.87
CA TYR A 62 9.59 -6.02 -4.10
C TYR A 62 8.73 -4.98 -4.83
N CYS A 63 7.40 -5.14 -4.82
CA CYS A 63 6.50 -4.17 -5.43
C CYS A 63 6.58 -2.78 -4.76
N ILE A 64 6.69 -2.70 -3.43
CA ILE A 64 6.80 -1.40 -2.75
C ILE A 64 8.13 -0.70 -3.02
N ILE A 65 9.23 -1.45 -3.09
CA ILE A 65 10.54 -0.91 -3.47
C ILE A 65 10.52 -0.41 -4.91
N LEU A 66 9.94 -1.18 -5.84
CA LEU A 66 9.78 -0.77 -7.24
C LEU A 66 8.89 0.47 -7.38
N ALA A 67 7.86 0.62 -6.56
CA ALA A 67 7.07 1.84 -6.49
C ALA A 67 7.95 3.03 -6.10
N PHE A 68 8.68 2.94 -4.99
CA PHE A 68 9.59 4.01 -4.55
C PHE A 68 10.64 4.38 -5.61
N ILE A 69 11.23 3.39 -6.29
CA ILE A 69 12.18 3.64 -7.40
C ILE A 69 11.50 4.38 -8.55
N GLY A 70 10.30 3.97 -8.97
CA GLY A 70 9.54 4.66 -10.02
C GLY A 70 9.23 6.11 -9.66
N LEU A 71 8.97 6.37 -8.38
CA LEU A 71 8.66 7.69 -7.88
C LEU A 71 9.90 8.58 -7.85
N MET A 72 11.03 8.05 -7.40
CA MET A 72 12.32 8.72 -7.48
C MET A 72 12.71 9.05 -8.92
N ALA A 73 12.46 8.12 -9.84
CA ALA A 73 12.68 8.34 -11.26
C ALA A 73 11.84 9.51 -11.79
N THR A 74 10.61 9.71 -11.33
CA THR A 74 9.76 10.86 -11.72
C THR A 74 10.44 12.20 -11.39
N TYR A 75 11.02 12.33 -10.19
CA TYR A 75 11.64 13.58 -9.74
C TYR A 75 13.00 13.82 -10.40
N HIS A 76 13.83 12.77 -10.49
CA HIS A 76 15.18 12.89 -11.04
C HIS A 76 15.18 13.14 -12.55
N LEU A 77 14.27 12.47 -13.28
CA LEU A 77 14.25 12.51 -14.74
C LEU A 77 13.65 13.80 -15.31
N ARG A 78 13.05 14.65 -14.47
CA ARG A 78 12.67 16.04 -14.79
C ARG A 78 13.79 16.83 -15.48
N TYR A 79 15.04 16.49 -15.18
CA TYR A 79 16.22 17.21 -15.66
C TYR A 79 16.96 16.51 -16.82
N CYS A 80 16.63 15.25 -17.15
CA CYS A 80 17.50 14.41 -18.00
C CYS A 80 16.92 14.03 -19.37
N ALA A 81 15.60 13.84 -19.53
CA ALA A 81 14.99 13.47 -20.82
C ALA A 81 13.45 13.58 -20.83
N GLN A 82 12.84 13.70 -22.01
CA GLN A 82 11.39 13.50 -22.19
C GLN A 82 11.05 12.02 -22.04
N ILE A 83 10.13 11.69 -21.13
CA ILE A 83 9.72 10.31 -20.84
C ILE A 83 8.22 10.17 -21.08
N ASN A 84 7.81 8.96 -21.46
CA ASN A 84 6.41 8.55 -21.47
C ASN A 84 5.83 8.57 -20.04
N CYS A 85 5.33 9.74 -19.60
CA CYS A 85 4.65 9.92 -18.31
C CYS A 85 3.57 8.85 -18.07
N ALA A 86 2.80 8.54 -19.11
CA ALA A 86 1.75 7.53 -19.05
C ALA A 86 2.28 6.16 -18.60
N ALA A 87 3.41 5.71 -19.15
CA ALA A 87 4.00 4.42 -18.80
C ALA A 87 4.53 4.41 -17.36
N LEU A 88 5.20 5.49 -16.94
CA LEU A 88 5.77 5.59 -15.60
C LEU A 88 4.69 5.66 -14.52
N TYR A 89 3.65 6.47 -14.72
CA TYR A 89 2.52 6.56 -13.79
C TYR A 89 1.68 5.29 -13.77
N THR A 90 1.51 4.61 -14.91
CA THR A 90 0.86 3.29 -14.95
C THR A 90 1.68 2.25 -14.20
N PHE A 91 3.00 2.23 -14.40
CA PHE A 91 3.91 1.34 -13.66
C PHE A 91 3.83 1.58 -12.15
N ASN A 92 3.90 2.84 -11.72
CA ASN A 92 3.81 3.17 -10.30
C ASN A 92 2.44 2.84 -9.70
N SER A 93 1.36 3.10 -10.44
CA SER A 93 0.01 2.70 -10.02
C SER A 93 -0.09 1.18 -9.93
N TRP A 94 0.53 0.45 -10.85
CA TRP A 94 0.53 -1.00 -10.84
C TRP A 94 1.32 -1.58 -9.67
N THR A 95 2.58 -1.18 -9.49
CA THR A 95 3.46 -1.69 -8.42
C THR A 95 2.90 -1.36 -7.05
N GLY A 96 2.37 -0.15 -6.88
CA GLY A 96 1.59 0.22 -5.72
C GLY A 96 0.44 -0.77 -5.51
N ASN A 97 -0.60 -0.74 -6.36
CA ASN A 97 -1.83 -1.50 -6.09
C ASN A 97 -1.57 -2.99 -5.91
N MET A 98 -0.54 -3.55 -6.56
CA MET A 98 -0.09 -4.91 -6.35
C MET A 98 0.48 -5.16 -4.95
N SER A 99 1.26 -4.22 -4.40
CA SER A 99 1.79 -4.31 -3.04
C SER A 99 0.66 -4.43 -2.00
N ILE A 100 -0.36 -3.56 -2.07
CA ILE A 100 -1.54 -3.63 -1.19
C ILE A 100 -2.27 -4.97 -1.37
N LEU A 101 -2.53 -5.36 -2.62
CA LEU A 101 -3.23 -6.60 -2.93
C LEU A 101 -2.53 -7.81 -2.28
N CYS A 102 -1.20 -7.85 -2.39
CA CYS A 102 -0.37 -8.90 -1.81
C CYS A 102 -0.34 -8.84 -0.28
N ALA A 103 -0.19 -7.66 0.30
CA ALA A 103 -0.16 -7.46 1.75
C ALA A 103 -1.49 -7.92 2.39
N SER A 104 -2.64 -7.43 1.93
CA SER A 104 -3.96 -7.81 2.46
C SER A 104 -4.26 -9.29 2.23
N THR A 105 -3.89 -9.86 1.08
CA THR A 105 -4.04 -11.29 0.81
C THR A 105 -3.17 -12.13 1.76
N SER A 106 -1.95 -11.67 2.08
CA SER A 106 -1.07 -12.37 3.02
C SER A 106 -1.66 -12.42 4.44
N LEU A 107 -2.29 -11.32 4.88
CA LEU A 107 -2.99 -11.23 6.16
C LEU A 107 -4.18 -12.20 6.18
N MET A 108 -5.00 -12.18 5.13
CA MET A 108 -6.14 -13.08 4.97
C MET A 108 -5.72 -14.56 5.06
N LEU A 109 -4.64 -14.94 4.38
CA LEU A 109 -4.12 -16.32 4.41
C LEU A 109 -3.68 -16.74 5.82
N ARG A 110 -3.08 -15.83 6.60
CA ARG A 110 -2.74 -16.09 8.02
C ARG A 110 -3.99 -16.34 8.85
N THR A 111 -5.03 -15.52 8.67
CA THR A 111 -6.32 -15.68 9.35
C THR A 111 -6.97 -17.02 9.01
N ILE A 112 -6.97 -17.42 7.73
CA ILE A 112 -7.50 -18.71 7.29
C ILE A 112 -6.75 -19.87 7.94
N ALA A 113 -5.43 -19.78 8.07
CA ALA A 113 -4.62 -20.79 8.75
C ALA A 113 -4.95 -20.89 10.25
N LEU A 114 -5.24 -19.76 10.91
CA LEU A 114 -5.60 -19.71 12.33
C LEU A 114 -6.93 -20.43 12.63
N TRP A 115 -7.89 -20.30 11.70
CA TRP A 115 -9.20 -20.97 11.70
C TRP A 115 -9.18 -22.41 11.16
N GLU A 116 -7.99 -23.02 11.09
CA GLU A 116 -7.79 -24.43 10.67
C GLU A 116 -8.46 -24.76 9.34
N ARG A 117 -8.51 -23.79 8.41
CA ARG A 117 -9.13 -23.90 7.09
C ARG A 117 -10.61 -24.30 7.11
N SER A 118 -11.38 -23.87 8.12
CA SER A 118 -12.83 -24.07 8.11
C SER A 118 -13.49 -23.40 6.90
N LYS A 119 -14.29 -24.16 6.13
CA LYS A 119 -14.96 -23.67 4.91
C LYS A 119 -15.87 -22.46 5.19
N LYS A 120 -16.43 -22.38 6.40
CA LYS A 120 -17.31 -21.28 6.84
C LYS A 120 -16.61 -19.92 6.85
N VAL A 121 -15.29 -19.88 7.08
CA VAL A 121 -14.50 -18.64 7.09
C VAL A 121 -13.85 -18.41 5.72
N ILE A 122 -13.39 -19.46 5.05
CA ILE A 122 -12.74 -19.35 3.74
C ILE A 122 -13.67 -18.75 2.68
N VAL A 123 -14.92 -19.21 2.61
CA VAL A 123 -15.87 -18.76 1.58
C VAL A 123 -16.14 -17.25 1.65
N PRO A 124 -16.56 -16.68 2.79
CA PRO A 124 -16.82 -15.24 2.87
C PRO A 124 -15.55 -14.39 2.68
N LEU A 125 -14.41 -14.79 3.26
CA LEU A 125 -13.15 -14.07 3.08
C LEU A 125 -12.68 -14.12 1.62
N GLY A 126 -12.83 -15.27 0.96
CA GLY A 126 -12.49 -15.43 -0.46
C GLY A 126 -13.33 -14.54 -1.37
N ILE A 127 -14.64 -14.42 -1.12
CA ILE A 127 -15.53 -13.54 -1.89
C ILE A 127 -15.11 -12.07 -1.72
N LEU A 128 -14.85 -11.65 -0.47
CA LEU A 128 -14.35 -10.30 -0.18
C LEU A 128 -13.00 -10.02 -0.86
N CYS A 129 -12.11 -11.01 -0.87
CA CYS A 129 -10.80 -10.89 -1.52
C CYS A 129 -10.92 -10.72 -3.04
N LEU A 130 -11.80 -11.48 -3.69
CA LEU A 130 -12.05 -11.32 -5.13
C LEU A 130 -12.63 -9.94 -5.45
N GLY A 131 -13.52 -9.41 -4.60
CA GLY A 131 -14.01 -8.05 -4.72
C GLY A 131 -12.89 -7.02 -4.59
N HIS A 132 -12.01 -7.18 -3.59
CA HIS A 132 -10.83 -6.32 -3.39
C HIS A 132 -9.91 -6.30 -4.61
N TRP A 133 -9.64 -7.48 -5.17
CA TRP A 133 -8.82 -7.63 -6.37
C TRP A 133 -9.43 -6.92 -7.57
N ALA A 134 -10.74 -7.04 -7.77
CA ALA A 134 -11.43 -6.38 -8.87
C ALA A 134 -11.35 -4.84 -8.77
N PHE A 135 -11.56 -4.28 -7.57
CA PHE A 135 -11.45 -2.83 -7.34
C PHE A 135 -10.02 -2.32 -7.57
N LEU A 136 -9.00 -3.01 -7.02
CA LEU A 136 -7.61 -2.62 -7.21
C LEU A 136 -7.16 -2.73 -8.67
N TYR A 137 -7.54 -3.80 -9.37
CA TYR A 137 -7.22 -3.97 -10.78
C TYR A 137 -7.83 -2.88 -11.65
N ARG A 138 -9.08 -2.49 -11.38
CA ARG A 138 -9.71 -1.33 -12.03
C ARG A 138 -8.98 -0.02 -11.71
N GLY A 139 -8.49 0.14 -10.49
CA GLY A 139 -7.70 1.29 -10.07
C GLY A 139 -6.34 1.43 -10.77
N MET A 140 -5.70 0.31 -11.14
CA MET A 140 -4.37 0.29 -11.78
C MET A 140 -4.32 0.99 -13.15
N PHE A 141 -5.40 0.89 -13.94
CA PHE A 141 -5.45 1.40 -15.32
C PHE A 141 -6.21 2.72 -15.45
N LEU A 142 -6.58 3.33 -14.33
CA LEU A 142 -7.47 4.49 -14.33
C LEU A 142 -6.75 5.83 -14.46
N VAL A 143 -5.44 5.85 -14.20
CA VAL A 143 -4.62 7.08 -14.22
C VAL A 143 -4.06 7.26 -15.62
N SER A 144 -4.41 8.38 -16.26
CA SER A 144 -3.78 8.84 -17.50
C SER A 144 -3.01 10.13 -17.22
N ALA A 145 -1.77 10.21 -17.69
CA ALA A 145 -0.88 11.36 -17.48
C ALA A 145 -0.19 11.74 -18.78
N SER A 146 -0.20 13.04 -19.09
CA SER A 146 0.50 13.64 -20.22
C SER A 146 1.69 14.49 -19.73
N TRP A 147 2.66 14.66 -20.62
CA TRP A 147 3.81 15.54 -20.37
C TRP A 147 3.41 16.98 -20.68
N ASP A 148 3.53 17.89 -19.71
CA ASP A 148 3.39 19.33 -19.94
C ASP A 148 4.76 19.98 -20.17
N PRO A 149 5.06 20.47 -21.39
CA PRO A 149 6.32 21.13 -21.70
C PRO A 149 6.50 22.47 -20.96
N THR A 150 5.45 23.08 -20.44
CA THR A 150 5.51 24.38 -19.75
C THR A 150 6.02 24.25 -18.33
N ALA A 151 5.59 23.19 -17.63
CA ALA A 151 5.99 22.88 -16.27
C ALA A 151 7.26 22.01 -16.19
N ASN A 152 7.75 21.49 -17.33
CA ASN A 152 8.74 20.42 -17.40
C ASN A 152 8.40 19.30 -16.41
N ALA A 153 7.14 18.84 -16.42
CA ALA A 153 6.65 17.86 -15.46
C ALA A 153 5.50 17.04 -16.08
N CYS A 154 5.33 15.82 -15.57
CA CYS A 154 4.18 14.99 -15.88
C CYS A 154 2.97 15.49 -15.10
N ILE A 155 1.88 15.81 -15.79
CA ILE A 155 0.61 16.21 -15.19
C ILE A 155 -0.40 15.06 -15.39
N VAL A 156 -1.19 14.79 -14.36
CA VAL A 156 -2.27 13.80 -14.43
C VAL A 156 -3.46 14.45 -15.13
N ASP A 157 -3.84 13.93 -16.30
CA ASP A 157 -4.91 14.49 -17.13
C ASP A 157 -6.31 14.12 -16.63
N ALA A 158 -6.47 12.88 -16.22
CA ALA A 158 -7.76 12.33 -15.83
C ALA A 158 -7.59 11.33 -14.69
N THR A 159 -8.41 11.51 -13.67
CA THR A 159 -8.56 10.57 -12.56
C THR A 159 -9.99 10.69 -12.05
N ASN A 160 -10.64 9.57 -11.77
CA ASN A 160 -11.98 9.57 -11.18
C ASN A 160 -11.85 9.57 -9.64
N PRO A 161 -12.02 10.71 -8.97
CA PRO A 161 -11.88 10.78 -7.50
C PRO A 161 -12.86 9.84 -6.79
N SER A 162 -14.06 9.66 -7.33
CA SER A 162 -15.07 8.75 -6.76
C SER A 162 -14.60 7.30 -6.70
N LEU A 163 -13.93 6.80 -7.74
CA LEU A 163 -13.43 5.41 -7.77
C LEU A 163 -12.24 5.21 -6.82
N LEU A 164 -11.39 6.23 -6.67
CA LEU A 164 -10.33 6.23 -5.65
C LEU A 164 -10.90 6.14 -4.25
N THR A 165 -11.89 6.98 -3.92
CA THR A 165 -12.55 6.99 -2.61
C THR A 165 -13.24 5.65 -2.32
N ILE A 166 -13.95 5.07 -3.28
CA ILE A 166 -14.58 3.75 -3.13
C ILE A 166 -13.53 2.67 -2.86
N THR A 167 -12.47 2.62 -3.68
CA THR A 167 -11.39 1.62 -3.53
C THR A 167 -10.69 1.75 -2.18
N PHE A 168 -10.55 2.98 -1.69
CA PHE A 168 -9.98 3.30 -0.39
C PHE A 168 -10.82 2.73 0.76
N PHE A 169 -12.10 3.12 0.85
CA PHE A 169 -12.99 2.64 1.91
C PHE A 169 -13.16 1.12 1.85
N TYR A 170 -13.18 0.56 0.65
CA TYR A 170 -13.25 -0.89 0.47
C TYR A 170 -12.01 -1.60 1.04
N THR A 171 -10.80 -1.11 0.75
CA THR A 171 -9.55 -1.70 1.25
C THR A 171 -9.48 -1.62 2.78
N MET A 172 -9.80 -0.46 3.36
CA MET A 172 -9.84 -0.30 4.81
C MET A 172 -10.86 -1.23 5.48
N GLY A 173 -12.06 -1.35 4.90
CA GLY A 173 -13.07 -2.26 5.40
C GLY A 173 -12.63 -3.72 5.33
N PHE A 174 -11.97 -4.12 4.23
CA PHE A 174 -11.44 -5.47 4.07
C PHE A 174 -10.39 -5.81 5.13
N ASP A 175 -9.40 -4.95 5.34
CA ASP A 175 -8.35 -5.18 6.33
C ASP A 175 -8.92 -5.20 7.76
N LEU A 176 -9.89 -4.32 8.06
CA LEU A 176 -10.60 -4.32 9.34
C LEU A 176 -11.34 -5.64 9.59
N ILE A 177 -12.08 -6.15 8.58
CA ILE A 177 -12.79 -7.42 8.69
C ILE A 177 -11.81 -8.56 8.96
N ILE A 178 -10.69 -8.65 8.23
CA ILE A 178 -9.68 -9.70 8.44
C ILE A 178 -9.13 -9.64 9.87
N LEU A 179 -8.85 -8.45 10.38
CA LEU A 179 -8.33 -8.27 11.73
C LEU A 179 -9.33 -8.66 12.79
N LEU A 180 -10.61 -8.29 12.66
CA LEU A 180 -11.66 -8.72 13.56
C LEU A 180 -11.78 -10.26 13.57
N PHE A 181 -11.78 -10.90 12.40
CA PHE A 181 -11.79 -12.36 12.30
C PHE A 181 -10.56 -13.02 12.92
N THR A 182 -9.38 -12.39 12.78
CA THR A 182 -8.14 -12.85 13.42
C THR A 182 -8.24 -12.74 14.94
N MET A 183 -8.79 -11.62 15.44
CA MET A 183 -9.01 -11.37 16.86
C MET A 183 -9.98 -12.40 17.46
N PHE A 184 -11.11 -12.65 16.81
CA PHE A 184 -12.09 -13.64 17.28
C PHE A 184 -11.52 -15.06 17.34
N ALA A 185 -10.74 -15.48 16.34
CA ALA A 185 -10.08 -16.79 16.38
C ALA A 185 -9.07 -16.89 17.54
N LEU A 186 -8.34 -15.81 17.81
CA LEU A 186 -7.33 -15.78 18.87
C LEU A 186 -7.98 -15.81 20.26
N MET A 187 -9.09 -15.09 20.45
CA MET A 187 -9.87 -15.12 21.69
C MET A 187 -10.47 -16.50 21.98
N GLY A 188 -10.85 -17.25 20.94
CA GLY A 188 -11.37 -18.61 21.09
C GLY A 188 -10.32 -19.65 21.51
N LYS A 189 -9.04 -19.43 21.22
CA LYS A 189 -7.95 -20.37 21.56
C LYS A 189 -7.35 -20.04 22.93
N HIS A 190 -7.98 -20.57 23.99
CA HIS A 190 -7.63 -20.33 25.40
C HIS A 190 -6.18 -20.70 25.80
N SER A 191 -5.48 -21.52 25.00
CA SER A 191 -4.16 -22.10 25.33
C SER A 191 -2.94 -21.31 24.79
N ALA A 192 -3.12 -20.36 23.86
CA ALA A 192 -2.00 -19.61 23.24
C ALA A 192 -1.77 -18.21 23.88
N ARG A 193 -2.05 -18.09 25.18
CA ARG A 193 -2.62 -16.88 25.79
C ARG A 193 -1.65 -15.77 26.22
N THR A 194 -0.34 -15.99 26.29
CA THR A 194 0.56 -14.97 26.87
C THR A 194 1.49 -14.31 25.86
N ASP A 195 2.33 -15.07 25.16
CA ASP A 195 3.36 -14.46 24.32
C ASP A 195 2.89 -14.21 22.89
N LEU A 196 2.18 -15.18 22.29
CA LEU A 196 1.68 -15.05 20.92
C LEU A 196 0.51 -14.05 20.84
N TRP A 197 -0.32 -14.00 21.90
CA TRP A 197 -1.37 -13.00 22.04
C TRP A 197 -0.79 -11.59 22.24
N LYS A 198 0.19 -11.38 23.12
CA LYS A 198 0.84 -10.07 23.27
C LYS A 198 1.58 -9.62 22.01
N LEU A 199 2.39 -10.49 21.41
CA LEU A 199 3.16 -10.16 20.21
C LEU A 199 2.22 -9.80 19.04
N LEU A 200 1.18 -10.59 18.80
CA LEU A 200 0.26 -10.36 17.67
C LEU A 200 -0.75 -9.23 17.95
N PHE A 201 -1.20 -9.06 19.19
CA PHE A 201 -2.20 -8.05 19.57
C PHE A 201 -1.57 -6.68 19.77
N THR A 202 -0.43 -6.57 20.46
CA THR A 202 0.25 -5.29 20.65
C THR A 202 0.83 -4.80 19.33
N ASP A 203 1.59 -5.63 18.62
CA ASP A 203 2.22 -5.15 17.39
C ASP A 203 1.22 -5.04 16.24
N GLY A 204 0.27 -5.98 16.13
CA GLY A 204 -0.72 -6.00 15.05
C GLY A 204 -1.83 -4.96 15.18
N LEU A 205 -2.39 -4.74 16.39
CA LEU A 205 -3.44 -3.74 16.60
C LEU A 205 -2.87 -2.32 16.55
N VAL A 206 -1.69 -2.09 17.16
CA VAL A 206 -1.02 -0.79 17.08
C VAL A 206 -0.67 -0.49 15.62
N TYR A 207 -0.10 -1.46 14.89
CA TYR A 207 0.16 -1.29 13.46
C TYR A 207 -1.13 -0.96 12.68
N PHE A 208 -2.25 -1.64 12.95
CA PHE A 208 -3.51 -1.33 12.27
C PHE A 208 -4.04 0.05 12.61
N VAL A 209 -4.06 0.46 13.89
CA VAL A 209 -4.54 1.78 14.29
C VAL A 209 -3.67 2.87 13.68
N VAL A 210 -2.35 2.72 13.73
CA VAL A 210 -1.41 3.64 13.09
C VAL A 210 -1.65 3.70 11.58
N THR A 211 -1.72 2.55 10.91
CA THR A 211 -1.97 2.48 9.46
C THR A 211 -3.33 3.07 9.11
N PHE A 212 -4.37 2.80 9.88
CA PHE A 212 -5.72 3.33 9.69
C PHE A 212 -5.76 4.84 9.85
N THR A 213 -5.14 5.39 10.90
CA THR A 213 -5.05 6.84 11.12
C THR A 213 -4.23 7.51 10.01
N THR A 214 -3.06 6.99 9.68
CA THR A 214 -2.19 7.53 8.62
C THR A 214 -2.87 7.49 7.26
N ASN A 215 -3.60 6.41 6.93
CA ASN A 215 -4.32 6.31 5.67
C ASN A 215 -5.64 7.10 5.66
N SER A 216 -6.25 7.39 6.82
CA SER A 216 -7.45 8.23 6.90
C SER A 216 -7.20 9.69 6.55
N LEU A 217 -6.00 10.20 6.86
CA LEU A 217 -5.58 11.57 6.55
C LEU A 217 -5.65 11.89 5.05
N PRO A 218 -5.03 11.11 4.14
CA PRO A 218 -5.13 11.39 2.71
C PRO A 218 -6.53 11.20 2.15
N ALA A 219 -7.36 10.33 2.73
CA ALA A 219 -8.76 10.18 2.31
C ALA A 219 -9.61 11.39 2.69
N ILE A 220 -9.42 11.93 3.89
CA ILE A 220 -10.07 13.17 4.33
C ILE A 220 -9.63 14.33 3.42
N LEU A 221 -8.34 14.45 3.14
CA LEU A 221 -7.81 15.48 2.23
C LEU A 221 -8.35 15.35 0.80
N ASN A 222 -8.58 14.13 0.31
CA ASN A 222 -9.20 13.86 -0.99
C ASN A 222 -10.69 14.26 -0.99
N VAL A 223 -11.44 13.89 0.05
CA VAL A 223 -12.86 14.24 0.20
C VAL A 223 -13.06 15.76 0.34
N LEU A 224 -12.16 16.45 1.04
CA LEU A 224 -12.21 17.90 1.20
C LEU A 224 -11.78 18.69 -0.04
N ASN A 225 -11.31 18.03 -1.11
CA ASN A 225 -10.93 18.63 -2.41
C ASN A 225 -10.04 19.88 -2.26
N LEU A 226 -9.17 19.90 -1.24
CA LEU A 226 -8.38 21.09 -0.89
C LEU A 226 -7.22 21.32 -1.88
N ASN A 227 -6.87 20.33 -2.71
CA ASN A 227 -5.89 20.50 -3.77
C ASN A 227 -6.04 19.44 -4.89
N SER A 228 -6.75 19.76 -5.98
CA SER A 228 -6.95 18.84 -7.12
C SER A 228 -5.64 18.45 -7.82
N LYS A 229 -4.55 19.22 -7.62
CA LYS A 229 -3.21 18.93 -8.15
C LYS A 229 -2.36 18.04 -7.25
N SER A 230 -2.77 17.78 -6.00
CA SER A 230 -2.12 16.82 -5.11
C SER A 230 -2.77 15.43 -5.16
N ALA A 231 -3.71 15.18 -6.08
CA ALA A 231 -4.32 13.87 -6.28
C ALA A 231 -3.31 12.72 -6.50
N PRO A 232 -2.20 12.88 -7.27
CA PRO A 232 -1.15 11.86 -7.32
C PRO A 232 -0.31 11.76 -6.03
N LEU A 233 -0.21 12.83 -5.23
CA LEU A 233 0.48 12.90 -3.94
C LEU A 233 -0.34 12.23 -2.81
N LEU A 234 -1.67 12.31 -2.85
CA LEU A 234 -2.58 11.65 -1.91
C LEU A 234 -2.78 10.16 -2.24
N ALA A 235 -2.74 9.80 -3.53
CA ALA A 235 -2.60 8.40 -3.94
C ALA A 235 -1.26 7.79 -3.48
N PHE A 236 -0.29 8.63 -3.09
CA PHE A 236 1.03 8.20 -2.65
C PHE A 236 1.19 8.04 -1.14
N PHE A 237 0.62 8.93 -0.32
CA PHE A 237 0.59 8.76 1.15
C PHE A 237 -0.08 7.44 1.59
N ARG A 238 -0.74 6.76 0.65
CA ARG A 238 -1.27 5.40 0.71
C ARG A 238 -0.20 4.28 0.62
N TRP A 239 1.06 4.59 0.32
CA TRP A 239 2.18 3.63 0.15
C TRP A 239 3.24 3.68 1.26
N SER A 240 2.97 4.36 2.37
CA SER A 240 3.83 4.35 3.57
C SER A 240 3.06 3.94 4.80
#